data_AF-S9QJ32-F1
#
_entry.id   AF-S9QJ32-F1
#
_cell.length_a   1.000
_cell.length_b   1.000
_cell.length_c   1.000
_cell.angle_alpha   90.00
_cell.angle_beta   90.00
_cell.angle_gamma   90.00
#
_symmetry.space_group_name_H-M   'P 1'
#
loop_
_entity.id
_entity.type
_entity.pdbx_description
1 polymer ?
#
loop_
_entity_poly.entity_id
_entity_poly.type
_entity_poly.pdbx_seq_one_letter_code
_entity_poly.pdbx_strand_id
1 'polypeptide(L)'
;MVLAWEPLFGVIATHEFRRALRPARDPRGFAGWLTYVARARGDVPPLPPPVRAEPVEDKGTVMVLAPERLSASNPEHLELGRRVQEVLDAKGLLRPVLS
;
A
#
# COMPACT_ATOMS: atom_id res chain seq x y z
N MET A 1 -10.77 9.16 7.94
CA MET A 1 -10.00 8.08 8.58
C MET A 1 -8.64 8.59 9.07
N VAL A 2 -7.73 8.99 8.18
CA VAL A 2 -6.38 9.41 8.57
C VAL A 2 -6.39 10.54 9.60
N LEU A 3 -7.12 11.63 9.35
CA LEU A 3 -7.22 12.77 10.28
C LEU A 3 -7.92 12.44 11.61
N ALA A 4 -8.69 11.35 11.66
CA ALA A 4 -9.46 10.98 12.85
C ALA A 4 -8.69 10.02 13.78
N TRP A 5 -7.84 9.15 13.21
CA TRP A 5 -7.21 8.05 13.94
C TRP A 5 -5.69 8.01 13.84
N GLU A 6 -5.10 8.84 12.98
CA GLU A 6 -3.65 8.95 12.77
C GLU A 6 -2.95 7.57 12.72
N PRO A 7 -3.42 6.62 11.87
CA PRO A 7 -2.85 5.29 11.84
C PRO A 7 -1.39 5.35 11.39
N LEU A 8 -0.57 4.33 11.68
CA LEU A 8 0.75 4.24 11.07
C LEU A 8 0.68 3.75 9.62
N PHE A 9 -0.25 2.85 9.34
CA PHE A 9 -0.41 2.18 8.05
C PHE A 9 -1.86 1.76 7.87
N GLY A 10 -2.38 1.81 6.64
CA GLY A 10 -3.75 1.40 6.33
C GLY A 10 -3.87 0.85 4.93
N VAL A 11 -4.72 -0.17 4.73
CA VAL A 11 -4.90 -0.82 3.43
C VAL A 11 -6.36 -1.10 3.15
N ILE A 12 -6.80 -0.82 1.93
CA ILE A 12 -8.08 -1.25 1.38
C ILE A 12 -7.79 -2.20 0.22
N ALA A 13 -8.27 -3.43 0.34
CA ALA A 13 -8.14 -4.47 -0.69
C ALA A 13 -9.23 -5.52 -0.50
N THR A 14 -9.51 -6.31 -1.54
CA THR A 14 -10.27 -7.54 -1.38
C THR A 14 -9.43 -8.58 -0.64
N HIS A 15 -10.11 -9.56 -0.02
CA HIS A 15 -9.44 -10.62 0.73
C HIS A 15 -8.53 -11.46 -0.17
N GLU A 16 -8.99 -11.73 -1.38
CA GLU A 16 -8.36 -12.54 -2.42
C GLU A 16 -7.10 -11.85 -2.93
N PHE A 17 -7.18 -10.54 -3.19
CA PHE A 17 -6.04 -9.74 -3.63
C PHE A 17 -4.97 -9.68 -2.53
N ARG A 18 -5.39 -9.45 -1.27
CA ARG A 18 -4.49 -9.54 -0.11
C ARG A 18 -3.79 -10.91 -0.04
N ARG A 19 -4.53 -12.01 -0.17
CA ARG A 19 -3.93 -13.36 -0.10
C ARG A 19 -2.96 -13.64 -1.24
N ALA A 20 -3.21 -13.10 -2.42
CA ALA A 20 -2.33 -13.27 -3.58
C ALA A 20 -1.02 -12.47 -3.46
N LEU A 21 -1.07 -11.31 -2.80
CA LEU A 21 0.10 -10.43 -2.63
C LEU A 21 0.89 -10.67 -1.34
N ARG A 22 0.23 -11.13 -0.29
CA ARG A 22 0.83 -11.35 1.03
C ARG A 22 0.65 -12.80 1.44
N PRO A 23 1.70 -13.64 1.27
CA PRO A 23 1.67 -15.01 1.75
C PRO A 23 1.32 -15.09 3.24
N ALA A 24 0.73 -16.21 3.65
CA ALA A 24 0.41 -16.44 5.04
C ALA A 24 1.67 -16.31 5.91
N ARG A 25 1.56 -15.60 7.04
CA ARG A 25 2.62 -15.36 8.04
C ARG A 25 3.69 -14.32 7.70
N ASP A 26 3.68 -13.64 6.54
CA ASP A 26 4.55 -12.46 6.38
C ASP A 26 4.06 -11.34 7.32
N PRO A 27 4.86 -10.83 8.28
CA PRO A 27 4.43 -9.80 9.21
C PRO A 27 4.38 -8.40 8.58
N ARG A 28 4.95 -8.22 7.38
CA ARG A 28 4.98 -6.94 6.66
C ARG A 28 3.59 -6.50 6.20
N GLY A 29 3.48 -5.21 5.90
CA GLY A 29 2.37 -4.65 5.14
C GLY A 29 2.41 -5.09 3.67
N PHE A 30 1.37 -4.75 2.93
CA PHE A 30 1.31 -4.95 1.47
C PHE A 30 0.63 -3.75 0.83
N ALA A 31 0.85 -3.55 -0.47
CA ALA A 31 0.15 -2.53 -1.25
C ALA A 31 -1.22 -3.07 -1.71
N GLY A 32 -2.30 -2.55 -1.15
CA GLY A 32 -3.67 -2.78 -1.61
C GLY A 32 -4.13 -1.72 -2.60
N TRP A 33 -5.40 -1.74 -2.99
CA TRP A 33 -5.99 -0.76 -3.90
C TRP A 33 -5.79 0.69 -3.40
N LEU A 34 -6.10 0.92 -2.12
CA LEU A 34 -5.65 2.12 -1.41
C LEU A 34 -4.68 1.70 -0.31
N THR A 35 -3.57 2.42 -0.20
CA THR A 35 -2.57 2.20 0.85
C THR A 35 -2.14 3.53 1.44
N TYR A 36 -2.27 3.67 2.75
CA TYR A 36 -1.79 4.84 3.49
C TYR A 36 -0.50 4.51 4.24
N VAL A 37 0.47 5.41 4.16
CA VAL A 37 1.74 5.36 4.90
C VAL A 37 1.89 6.67 5.67
N ALA A 38 1.99 6.57 7.00
CA ALA A 38 2.24 7.75 7.84
C ALA A 38 3.63 8.33 7.57
N ARG A 39 3.78 9.65 7.70
CA ARG A 39 5.06 10.35 7.55
C ARG A 39 6.15 9.78 8.46
N ALA A 40 5.80 9.38 9.68
CA ALA A 40 6.71 8.72 10.62
C ALA A 40 7.29 7.40 10.09
N ARG A 41 6.67 6.80 9.06
CA ARG A 41 7.21 5.61 8.40
C ARG A 41 8.26 5.91 7.33
N GLY A 42 8.28 7.15 6.81
CA GLY A 42 9.14 7.60 5.73
C GLY A 42 8.33 8.12 4.54
N ASP A 43 9.04 8.76 3.60
CA ASP A 43 8.43 9.34 2.41
C ASP A 43 8.20 8.29 1.32
N VAL A 44 7.07 8.40 0.63
CA VAL A 44 6.75 7.53 -0.51
C VAL A 44 7.63 7.93 -1.71
N PRO A 45 8.44 7.02 -2.26
CA PRO A 45 9.26 7.31 -3.44
C PRO A 45 8.38 7.45 -4.70
N PRO A 46 8.92 7.93 -5.83
CA PRO A 46 8.21 7.89 -7.11
C PRO A 46 7.71 6.47 -7.42
N LEU A 47 6.44 6.36 -7.80
CA LEU A 47 5.75 5.09 -8.07
C LEU A 47 5.49 4.91 -9.57
N PRO A 48 5.41 3.67 -10.07
CA PRO A 48 5.07 3.42 -11.46
C PRO A 48 3.63 3.86 -11.78
N PRO A 49 3.33 4.28 -13.02
CA PRO A 49 1.94 4.49 -13.44
C PRO A 49 1.15 3.16 -13.35
N PRO A 50 -0.18 3.20 -13.11
CA PRO A 50 -1.03 4.39 -13.01
C PRO A 50 -1.19 4.93 -11.58
N VAL A 51 -0.27 4.58 -10.66
CA VAL A 51 -0.41 4.90 -9.24
C VAL A 51 -0.43 6.40 -9.00
N ARG A 52 -1.40 6.85 -8.21
CA ARG A 52 -1.47 8.23 -7.71
C ARG A 52 -1.08 8.25 -6.24
N ALA A 53 -0.24 9.18 -5.84
CA ALA A 53 0.18 9.38 -4.46
C ALA A 53 -0.20 10.80 -4.05
N GLU A 54 -1.10 10.91 -3.07
CA GLU A 54 -1.68 12.16 -2.61
C GLU A 54 -1.28 12.40 -1.15
N PRO A 55 -0.77 13.60 -0.80
CA PRO A 55 -0.49 13.94 0.58
C PRO A 55 -1.79 14.08 1.37
N VAL A 56 -1.77 13.64 2.63
CA VAL A 56 -2.84 13.92 3.60
C VAL A 56 -2.26 14.86 4.65
N GLU A 57 -2.38 16.16 4.36
CA GLU A 57 -1.79 17.24 5.16
C GLU A 57 -0.32 16.93 5.50
N ASP A 58 0.07 17.09 6.77
CA ASP A 58 1.38 16.72 7.29
C ASP A 58 1.46 15.27 7.79
N LYS A 59 0.35 14.52 7.73
CA LYS A 59 0.21 13.19 8.36
C LYS A 59 0.88 12.08 7.57
N GLY A 60 0.92 12.16 6.24
CA GLY A 60 1.52 11.13 5.38
C GLY A 60 0.95 11.12 3.97
N THR A 61 0.97 9.95 3.33
CA THR A 61 0.59 9.80 1.92
C THR A 61 -0.41 8.67 1.73
N VAL A 62 -1.48 8.93 0.96
CA VAL A 62 -2.39 7.91 0.43
C VAL A 62 -2.01 7.60 -1.01
N MET A 63 -1.79 6.33 -1.29
CA MET A 63 -1.59 5.81 -2.64
C MET A 63 -2.88 5.16 -3.14
N VAL A 64 -3.27 5.47 -4.38
CA VAL A 64 -4.34 4.81 -5.13
C VAL A 64 -3.69 4.11 -6.32
N LEU A 65 -3.66 2.78 -6.31
CA LEU A 65 -2.89 2.01 -7.29
C LEU A 65 -3.48 2.09 -8.71
N ALA A 66 -4.81 2.06 -8.82
CA ALA A 66 -5.54 2.18 -10.08
C ALA A 66 -6.91 2.86 -9.87
N PRO A 67 -7.50 3.49 -10.90
CA PRO A 67 -8.84 4.08 -10.81
C PRO A 67 -9.93 3.07 -10.47
N GLU A 68 -9.81 1.85 -10.97
CA GLU A 68 -10.71 0.73 -10.75
C GLU A 68 -10.27 -0.15 -9.56
N ARG A 69 -11.23 -0.94 -9.05
CA ARG A 69 -10.97 -1.88 -7.97
C ARG A 69 -10.04 -3.01 -8.45
N LEU A 70 -8.94 -3.21 -7.73
CA LEU A 70 -8.03 -4.32 -7.99
C LEU A 70 -8.67 -5.69 -7.68
N SER A 71 -8.29 -6.69 -8.45
CA SER A 71 -8.84 -8.06 -8.40
C SER A 71 -7.72 -9.08 -8.53
N ALA A 72 -7.80 -10.15 -7.74
CA ALA A 72 -6.88 -11.27 -7.83
C ALA A 72 -7.05 -12.10 -9.12
N SER A 73 -8.19 -11.95 -9.82
CA SER A 73 -8.44 -12.63 -11.09
C SER A 73 -7.80 -11.93 -12.28
N ASN A 74 -7.31 -10.69 -12.12
CA ASN A 74 -6.62 -9.96 -13.17
C ASN A 74 -5.09 -10.03 -12.91
N PRO A 75 -4.31 -10.68 -13.79
CA PRO A 75 -2.86 -10.78 -13.62
C PRO A 75 -2.15 -9.43 -13.63
N GLU A 76 -2.66 -8.44 -14.37
CA GLU A 76 -2.08 -7.10 -14.43
C GLU A 76 -2.22 -6.37 -13.09
N HIS A 77 -3.36 -6.56 -12.41
CA HIS A 77 -3.57 -6.01 -11.07
C HIS A 77 -2.57 -6.61 -10.06
N LEU A 78 -2.30 -7.90 -10.15
CA LEU A 78 -1.33 -8.57 -9.29
C LEU A 78 0.09 -8.07 -9.55
N GLU A 79 0.46 -7.92 -10.83
CA GLU A 79 1.77 -7.41 -11.23
C GLU A 79 1.99 -5.98 -10.74
N LEU A 80 1.00 -5.09 -10.92
CA LEU A 80 1.05 -3.73 -10.40
C LEU A 80 1.24 -3.72 -8.86
N GLY A 81 0.46 -4.52 -8.15
CA GLY A 81 0.58 -4.64 -6.69
C GLY A 81 1.94 -5.16 -6.22
N ARG A 82 2.58 -6.07 -6.97
CA ARG A 82 3.94 -6.56 -6.69
C ARG A 82 4.99 -5.48 -6.91
N ARG A 83 4.96 -4.81 -8.07
CA ARG A 83 5.92 -3.73 -8.38
C ARG A 83 5.87 -2.61 -7.35
N VAL A 84 4.67 -2.19 -6.96
CA VAL A 84 4.52 -1.17 -5.91
C VAL A 84 5.04 -1.68 -4.58
N GLN A 85 4.78 -2.95 -4.21
CA GLN A 85 5.34 -3.52 -2.99
C GLN A 85 6.86 -3.53 -2.99
N GLU A 86 7.51 -3.91 -4.08
CA GLU A 86 8.97 -3.92 -4.20
C GLU A 86 9.56 -2.54 -3.95
N VAL A 87 8.97 -1.51 -4.57
CA VAL A 87 9.40 -0.11 -4.39
C VAL A 87 9.23 0.36 -2.93
N LEU A 88 8.11 0.02 -2.28
CA LEU A 88 7.85 0.39 -0.90
C LEU A 88 8.71 -0.40 0.10
N ASP A 89 8.94 -1.68 -0.14
CA ASP A 89 9.76 -2.56 0.71
C ASP A 89 11.24 -2.15 0.64
N ALA A 90 11.74 -1.76 -0.55
CA ALA A 90 13.09 -1.22 -0.72
C ALA A 90 13.34 0.06 0.09
N LYS A 91 12.28 0.78 0.48
CA LYS A 91 12.32 1.95 1.39
C LYS A 91 11.95 1.61 2.84
N GLY A 92 11.74 0.34 3.16
CA GLY A 92 11.34 -0.12 4.49
C GLY A 92 9.94 0.33 4.90
N LEU A 93 9.11 0.80 3.96
CA LEU A 93 7.78 1.36 4.24
C LEU A 93 6.74 0.27 4.56
N LEU A 94 7.04 -0.99 4.21
CA LEU A 94 6.19 -2.15 4.49
C LEU A 94 6.60 -2.94 5.74
N ARG A 95 7.55 -2.43 6.54
CA ARG A 95 7.94 -3.08 7.80
C ARG A 95 6.73 -3.40 8.70
N PRO A 96 6.81 -4.36 9.64
CA PRO A 96 5.71 -4.67 10.55
C PRO A 96 5.17 -3.44 11.28
N VAL A 97 3.85 -3.40 11.51
CA VAL A 97 3.17 -2.27 12.22
C VAL A 97 3.16 -2.49 13.73
N LEU A 98 3.19 -3.75 14.16
CA LEU A 98 3.32 -4.16 15.55
C LEU A 98 4.71 -4.76 15.72
N SER A 99 5.43 -4.29 16.74
CA SER A 99 6.63 -4.94 17.31
C SER A 99 6.22 -5.86 18.44
#